data_AF-A0A1C5QHY2-F1
#
_entry.id   AF-A0A1C5QHY2-F1
#
_cell.length_a   1.000
_cell.length_b   1.000
_cell.length_c   1.000
_cell.angle_alpha   90.00
_cell.angle_beta   90.00
_cell.angle_gamma   90.00
#
_symmetry.space_group_name_H-M   'P 1'
#
loop_
_entity.id
_entity.type
_entity.pdbx_description
1 polymer ?
#
loop_
_entity_poly.entity_id
_entity_poly.type
_entity_poly.pdbx_seq_one_letter_code
_entity_poly.pdbx_strand_id
1 'polypeptide(L)'
;MDKEKADMIIYTTEDGLTKVETTFDGDTVWLSIDQMAELFQRDKSTISRHIKNIFTEGELQRDSVVAKFATTASDGKVYNVDYYNLDVIISVGYRVKSKRGTQFRIWATGILKEYMRKGFALDDDRLKNLGGGGYFKELLERIRDIRASEKVFYRQVLEMDSWYRDILILQNVRQNENRL
;
A
#
# COMPACT_ATOMS: atom_id res chain seq x y z
N MET A 1 -12.07 -24.98 -6.22
CA MET A 1 -11.01 -24.25 -5.51
C MET A 1 -11.72 -23.39 -4.48
N ASP A 2 -11.60 -23.76 -3.20
CA ASP A 2 -12.17 -23.00 -2.09
C ASP A 2 -11.70 -21.55 -2.16
N LYS A 3 -12.63 -20.64 -2.42
CA LYS A 3 -12.35 -19.21 -2.36
C LYS A 3 -12.56 -18.79 -0.91
N GLU A 4 -11.50 -18.84 -0.10
CA GLU A 4 -11.42 -18.01 1.10
C GLU A 4 -11.54 -16.55 0.66
N LYS A 5 -12.78 -16.06 0.65
CA LYS A 5 -13.13 -14.68 0.37
C LYS A 5 -12.83 -13.87 1.62
N ALA A 6 -11.69 -13.22 1.65
CA ALA A 6 -11.57 -11.90 2.26
C ALA A 6 -10.22 -11.32 1.91
N ASP A 7 -10.21 -10.30 1.05
CA ASP A 7 -9.32 -9.15 1.19
C ASP A 7 -9.88 -8.06 0.28
N MET A 8 -10.76 -7.25 0.89
CA MET A 8 -11.61 -6.24 0.26
C MET A 8 -10.96 -4.86 0.42
N ILE A 9 -10.75 -4.12 -0.68
CA ILE A 9 -10.56 -2.67 -0.60
C ILE A 9 -11.94 -2.04 -0.45
N ILE A 10 -12.23 -1.49 0.72
CA ILE A 10 -13.41 -0.63 0.88
C ILE A 10 -13.00 0.77 0.44
N TYR A 11 -13.29 1.10 -0.81
CA TYR A 11 -13.43 2.50 -1.15
C TYR A 11 -14.68 3.02 -0.42
N THR A 12 -14.53 3.92 0.55
CA THR A 12 -15.68 4.61 1.17
C THR A 12 -15.66 6.04 0.70
N THR A 13 -16.64 6.39 -0.13
CA THR A 13 -16.91 7.78 -0.48
C THR A 13 -17.55 8.50 0.72
N GLU A 14 -17.47 9.83 0.80
CA GLU A 14 -18.10 10.60 1.89
C GLU A 14 -19.61 10.35 2.04
N ASP A 15 -20.27 9.86 0.98
CA ASP A 15 -21.67 9.45 0.98
C ASP A 15 -21.91 7.96 1.32
N GLY A 16 -20.85 7.18 1.59
CA GLY A 16 -20.92 5.75 1.95
C GLY A 16 -21.34 4.80 0.82
N LEU A 17 -21.51 5.30 -0.41
CA LEU A 17 -22.30 4.62 -1.45
C LEU A 17 -21.53 3.73 -2.44
N THR A 18 -20.20 3.76 -2.51
CA THR A 18 -19.48 2.91 -3.49
C THR A 18 -18.40 2.07 -2.87
N LYS A 19 -18.82 0.89 -2.39
CA LYS A 19 -17.95 -0.24 -2.08
C LYS A 19 -17.70 -1.01 -3.37
N VAL A 20 -16.45 -1.09 -3.83
CA VAL A 20 -16.08 -2.05 -4.85
C VAL A 20 -15.35 -3.18 -4.14
N GLU A 21 -16.01 -4.31 -4.00
CA GLU A 21 -15.41 -5.50 -3.42
C GLU A 21 -14.41 -6.08 -4.43
N THR A 22 -13.14 -5.76 -4.26
CA THR A 22 -12.05 -6.38 -5.02
C THR A 22 -11.41 -7.44 -4.17
N THR A 23 -11.03 -8.57 -4.75
CA THR A 23 -10.18 -9.55 -4.07
C THR A 23 -8.73 -9.20 -4.39
N PHE A 24 -7.87 -9.08 -3.37
CA PHE A 24 -6.43 -9.07 -3.60
C PHE A 24 -5.98 -10.43 -4.13
N ASP A 25 -5.08 -10.42 -5.11
CA ASP A 25 -4.33 -11.60 -5.53
C ASP A 25 -2.85 -11.30 -5.26
N GLY A 26 -2.34 -11.83 -4.14
CA GLY A 26 -1.05 -11.45 -3.58
C GLY A 26 -1.01 -9.96 -3.20
N ASP A 27 -0.08 -9.22 -3.80
CA ASP A 27 0.22 -7.84 -3.44
C ASP A 27 -0.60 -6.80 -4.23
N THR A 28 -1.48 -7.23 -5.15
CA THR A 28 -2.18 -6.31 -6.04
C THR A 28 -3.66 -6.66 -6.23
N VAL A 29 -4.38 -5.70 -6.80
CA VAL A 29 -5.79 -5.82 -7.15
C VAL A 29 -5.92 -5.84 -8.66
N TRP A 30 -6.80 -6.71 -9.15
CA TRP A 30 -7.08 -6.88 -10.57
C TRP A 30 -8.53 -6.50 -10.89
N LEU A 31 -8.71 -5.58 -11.84
CA LEU A 31 -10.04 -5.21 -12.34
C LEU A 31 -10.12 -5.36 -13.85
N SER A 32 -11.26 -5.86 -14.34
CA SER A 32 -11.60 -5.78 -15.76
C SER A 32 -12.06 -4.35 -16.13
N ILE A 33 -12.15 -4.07 -17.44
CA ILE A 33 -12.73 -2.80 -17.95
C ILE A 33 -14.14 -2.58 -17.41
N ASP A 34 -14.91 -3.65 -17.27
CA ASP A 34 -16.30 -3.59 -16.81
C ASP A 34 -16.38 -3.16 -15.34
N GLN A 35 -15.52 -3.73 -14.50
CA GLN A 35 -15.45 -3.36 -13.09
C GLN A 35 -14.92 -1.94 -12.91
N MET A 36 -13.94 -1.51 -13.72
CA MET A 36 -13.47 -0.12 -13.70
C MET A 36 -14.53 0.87 -14.19
N ALA A 37 -15.34 0.49 -15.18
CA ALA A 37 -16.46 1.28 -15.67
C ALA A 37 -17.50 1.51 -14.56
N GLU A 38 -17.82 0.47 -13.79
CA GLU A 38 -18.70 0.55 -12.63
C GLU A 38 -18.09 1.42 -11.51
N LEU A 39 -16.85 1.12 -11.11
CA LEU A 39 -16.11 1.85 -10.06
C LEU A 39 -16.08 3.35 -10.32
N PHE A 40 -15.73 3.74 -11.55
CA PHE A 40 -15.57 5.14 -11.92
C PHE A 40 -16.85 5.77 -12.50
N GLN A 41 -17.96 5.04 -12.58
CA GLN A 41 -19.23 5.47 -13.19
C GLN A 41 -19.00 6.11 -14.56
N ARG A 42 -18.35 5.35 -15.44
CA ARG A 42 -17.97 5.77 -16.80
C ARG A 42 -18.22 4.65 -17.78
N ASP A 43 -18.46 5.00 -19.03
CA ASP A 43 -18.66 4.00 -20.08
C ASP A 43 -17.39 3.18 -20.32
N LYS A 44 -17.57 1.90 -20.64
CA LYS A 44 -16.48 0.97 -20.99
C LYS A 44 -15.57 1.53 -22.10
N SER A 45 -16.13 2.22 -23.09
CA SER A 45 -15.38 2.86 -24.17
C SER A 45 -14.44 3.97 -23.66
N THR A 46 -14.83 4.70 -22.63
CA THR A 46 -14.00 5.73 -22.00
C THR A 46 -12.85 5.09 -21.23
N ILE A 47 -13.12 4.06 -20.44
CA ILE A 47 -12.09 3.31 -19.71
C ILE A 47 -11.09 2.67 -20.68
N SER A 48 -11.58 1.97 -21.71
CA SER A 48 -10.75 1.36 -22.75
C SER A 48 -9.85 2.37 -23.46
N ARG A 49 -10.36 3.56 -23.77
CA ARG A 49 -9.56 4.66 -24.35
C ARG A 49 -8.47 5.15 -23.40
N HIS A 50 -8.75 5.31 -22.11
CA HIS A 50 -7.72 5.71 -21.14
C HIS A 50 -6.62 4.66 -21.02
N ILE A 51 -6.97 3.37 -20.93
CA ILE A 51 -6.01 2.25 -20.90
C ILE A 51 -5.15 2.23 -22.17
N LYS A 52 -5.77 2.38 -23.35
CA LYS A 52 -5.03 2.45 -24.61
C LYS A 52 -4.01 3.59 -24.60
N ASN A 53 -4.41 4.77 -24.13
CA ASN A 53 -3.53 5.93 -24.05
C ASN A 53 -2.38 5.71 -23.07
N ILE A 54 -2.63 5.12 -21.89
CA ILE A 54 -1.60 4.77 -20.90
C ILE A 54 -0.46 3.94 -21.56
N PHE A 55 -0.82 2.93 -22.34
CA PHE A 55 0.18 2.11 -23.04
C PHE A 55 0.82 2.82 -24.24
N THR A 56 0.04 3.61 -24.99
CA THR A 56 0.56 4.34 -26.17
C THR A 56 1.54 5.44 -25.78
N GLU A 57 1.31 6.08 -24.63
CA GLU A 57 2.18 7.12 -24.05
C GLU A 57 3.39 6.52 -23.32
N GLY A 58 3.45 5.19 -23.17
CA GLY A 58 4.53 4.50 -22.47
C GLY A 58 4.54 4.70 -20.95
N GLU A 59 3.43 5.15 -20.36
CA GLU A 59 3.30 5.33 -18.90
C GLU A 59 3.47 4.00 -18.17
N LEU A 60 2.90 2.92 -18.71
CA LEU A 60 3.01 1.57 -18.19
C LEU A 60 3.36 0.58 -19.31
N GLN A 61 4.08 -0.49 -18.96
CA GLN A 61 4.39 -1.60 -19.87
C GLN A 61 3.31 -2.68 -19.74
N ARG A 62 2.70 -3.07 -20.87
CA ARG A 62 1.52 -3.95 -20.87
C ARG A 62 1.75 -5.30 -20.21
N ASP A 63 2.92 -5.90 -20.43
CA ASP A 63 3.21 -7.29 -20.03
C ASP A 63 3.33 -7.46 -18.51
N SER A 64 3.58 -6.38 -17.75
CA SER A 64 3.68 -6.42 -16.29
C SER A 64 2.37 -6.07 -15.57
N VAL A 65 1.38 -5.52 -16.28
CA VAL A 65 0.17 -4.94 -15.68
C VAL A 65 -1.14 -5.50 -16.21
N VAL A 66 -1.08 -6.46 -17.15
CA VAL A 66 -2.26 -7.11 -17.74
C VAL A 66 -2.16 -8.61 -17.57
N ALA A 67 -3.21 -9.20 -16.99
CA ALA A 67 -3.38 -10.64 -16.88
C ALA A 67 -4.65 -11.08 -17.61
N LYS A 68 -4.64 -12.30 -18.16
CA LYS A 68 -5.82 -12.91 -18.79
C LYS A 68 -6.40 -13.94 -17.84
N PHE A 69 -7.66 -13.74 -17.46
CA PHE A 69 -8.40 -14.70 -16.67
C PHE A 69 -9.51 -15.33 -17.51
N ALA A 70 -9.67 -16.65 -17.35
CA ALA A 70 -10.74 -17.39 -17.99
C ALA A 70 -12.06 -17.14 -17.23
N THR A 71 -13.04 -16.59 -17.94
CA THR A 71 -14.39 -16.33 -17.40
C THR A 71 -15.39 -17.17 -18.18
N THR A 72 -16.10 -18.06 -17.48
CA THR A 72 -17.21 -18.82 -18.06
C THR A 72 -18.45 -17.94 -18.05
N ALA A 73 -18.96 -17.61 -19.24
CA ALA A 73 -20.21 -16.89 -19.37
C ALA A 73 -21.42 -17.82 -19.17
N SER A 74 -22.59 -17.22 -19.02
CA SER A 74 -23.88 -17.92 -18.82
C SER A 74 -24.29 -18.80 -20.00
N ASP A 75 -23.65 -18.66 -21.15
CA ASP A 75 -23.79 -19.52 -22.33
C ASP A 75 -22.89 -20.77 -22.29
N GLY A 76 -22.13 -20.97 -21.20
CA GLY A 76 -21.20 -22.08 -21.02
C GLY A 76 -19.87 -21.91 -21.76
N LYS A 77 -19.67 -20.80 -22.49
CA LYS A 77 -18.41 -20.54 -23.20
C LYS A 77 -17.41 -19.86 -22.28
N VAL A 78 -16.14 -20.24 -22.44
CA VAL A 78 -15.02 -19.64 -21.72
C VAL A 78 -14.45 -18.51 -22.58
N TYR A 79 -14.48 -17.29 -22.04
CA TYR A 79 -13.85 -16.13 -22.65
C TYR A 79 -12.60 -15.75 -21.85
N ASN A 80 -11.53 -15.41 -22.55
CA ASN A 80 -10.37 -14.79 -21.92
C ASN A 80 -10.63 -13.29 -21.79
N VAL A 81 -10.75 -12.83 -20.55
CA VAL A 81 -10.96 -11.42 -20.23
C VAL A 81 -9.65 -10.83 -19.73
N ASP A 82 -9.29 -9.67 -20.25
CA ASP A 82 -8.14 -8.91 -19.77
C ASP A 82 -8.49 -8.22 -18.44
N TYR A 83 -7.63 -8.41 -17.45
CA TYR A 83 -7.66 -7.74 -16.15
C TYR A 83 -6.41 -6.88 -16.00
N TYR A 84 -6.58 -5.78 -15.29
CA TYR A 84 -5.58 -4.73 -15.14
C TYR A 84 -5.26 -4.54 -13.66
N ASN A 85 -3.98 -4.44 -13.34
CA ASN A 85 -3.51 -4.33 -11.96
C ASN A 85 -3.79 -2.94 -11.35
N LEU A 86 -3.38 -2.76 -10.09
CA LEU A 86 -3.56 -1.51 -9.35
C LEU A 86 -2.96 -0.28 -10.05
N ASP A 87 -1.81 -0.40 -10.72
CA ASP A 87 -1.16 0.72 -11.39
C ASP A 87 -2.03 1.30 -12.50
N VAL A 88 -2.60 0.42 -13.34
CA VAL A 88 -3.54 0.84 -14.39
C VAL A 88 -4.79 1.46 -13.78
N ILE A 89 -5.32 0.89 -12.70
CA ILE A 89 -6.51 1.40 -12.00
C ILE A 89 -6.26 2.82 -11.48
N ILE A 90 -5.08 3.07 -10.88
CA ILE A 90 -4.67 4.40 -10.41
C ILE A 90 -4.57 5.36 -11.60
N SER A 91 -3.82 5.01 -12.65
CA SER A 91 -3.65 5.87 -13.83
C SER A 91 -5.00 6.24 -14.47
N VAL A 92 -5.91 5.26 -14.61
CA VAL A 92 -7.28 5.51 -15.09
C VAL A 92 -8.03 6.42 -14.12
N GLY A 93 -7.98 6.16 -12.81
CA GLY A 93 -8.65 6.95 -11.77
C GLY A 93 -8.25 8.43 -11.78
N TYR A 94 -7.00 8.73 -12.11
CA TYR A 94 -6.53 10.11 -12.26
C TYR A 94 -6.99 10.78 -13.57
N ARG A 95 -7.18 10.01 -14.65
CA ARG A 95 -7.60 10.51 -15.97
C ARG A 95 -9.11 10.63 -16.15
N VAL A 96 -9.92 9.89 -15.39
CA VAL A 96 -11.39 9.92 -15.52
C VAL A 96 -12.01 11.19 -14.95
N LYS A 97 -12.92 11.81 -15.72
CA LYS A 97 -13.65 13.01 -15.33
C LYS A 97 -15.02 12.71 -14.70
N SER A 98 -15.13 11.84 -13.69
CA SER A 98 -16.42 11.57 -12.99
C SER A 98 -16.43 12.07 -11.55
N LYS A 99 -17.62 12.14 -10.93
CA LYS A 99 -17.73 12.37 -9.47
C LYS A 99 -16.93 11.32 -8.71
N ARG A 100 -17.05 10.03 -9.09
CA ARG A 100 -16.25 8.94 -8.51
C ARG A 100 -14.75 9.11 -8.74
N GLY A 101 -14.32 9.51 -9.93
CA GLY A 101 -12.91 9.84 -10.20
C GLY A 101 -12.38 10.98 -9.34
N THR A 102 -13.19 12.04 -9.13
CA THR A 102 -12.82 13.14 -8.24
C THR A 102 -12.69 12.67 -6.80
N GLN A 103 -13.66 11.90 -6.29
CA GLN A 103 -13.59 11.35 -4.95
C GLN A 103 -12.37 10.41 -4.80
N PHE A 104 -12.04 9.62 -5.83
CA PHE A 104 -10.89 8.71 -5.80
C PHE A 104 -9.59 9.51 -5.64
N ARG A 105 -9.43 10.59 -6.40
CA ARG A 105 -8.27 11.49 -6.29
C ARG A 105 -8.20 12.19 -4.93
N ILE A 106 -9.33 12.63 -4.37
CA ILE A 106 -9.38 13.24 -3.03
C ILE A 106 -8.88 12.24 -1.98
N TRP A 107 -9.39 11.00 -2.03
CA TRP A 107 -8.98 9.92 -1.14
C TRP A 107 -7.49 9.59 -1.27
N ALA A 108 -6.99 9.35 -2.49
CA ALA A 108 -5.59 9.03 -2.75
C ALA A 108 -4.66 10.16 -2.28
N THR A 109 -5.06 11.41 -2.52
CA THR A 109 -4.34 12.60 -2.03
C THR A 109 -4.37 12.67 -0.49
N GLY A 110 -5.47 12.27 0.15
CA GLY A 110 -5.59 12.18 1.60
C GLY A 110 -4.56 11.22 2.20
N ILE A 111 -4.47 10.01 1.65
CA ILE A 111 -3.46 9.01 2.06
C ILE A 111 -2.04 9.56 1.88
N LEU A 112 -1.75 10.15 0.72
CA LEU A 112 -0.42 10.70 0.45
C LEU A 112 -0.07 11.84 1.42
N LYS A 113 -1.01 12.74 1.70
CA LYS A 113 -0.84 13.84 2.67
C LYS A 113 -0.61 13.30 4.07
N GLU A 114 -1.36 12.28 4.47
CA GLU A 114 -1.19 11.65 5.76
C GLU A 114 0.21 11.04 5.89
N TYR A 115 0.63 10.27 4.88
CA TYR A 115 1.96 9.67 4.81
C TYR A 115 3.05 10.74 4.86
N MET A 116 2.95 11.80 4.04
CA MET A 116 3.92 12.90 4.04
C MET A 116 4.02 13.61 5.39
N ARG A 117 2.91 13.71 6.15
CA ARG A 117 2.88 14.40 7.45
C ARG A 117 3.33 13.52 8.61
N LYS A 118 2.92 12.25 8.63
CA LYS A 118 3.11 11.34 9.78
C LYS A 118 4.22 10.31 9.56
N GLY A 119 4.64 10.09 8.32
CA GLY A 119 5.52 8.98 7.92
C GLY A 119 4.83 7.64 7.73
N PHE A 120 3.51 7.56 7.92
CA PHE A 120 2.71 6.35 7.72
C PHE A 120 1.26 6.69 7.35
N ALA A 121 0.55 5.75 6.73
CA ALA A 121 -0.90 5.78 6.52
C ALA A 121 -1.48 4.41 6.88
N LEU A 122 -2.64 4.39 7.55
CA LEU A 122 -3.27 3.16 8.03
C LEU A 122 -4.78 3.18 7.75
N ASP A 123 -5.32 2.01 7.46
CA ASP A 123 -6.77 1.79 7.40
C ASP A 123 -7.26 1.34 8.79
N ASP A 124 -7.63 2.32 9.61
CA ASP A 124 -8.07 2.11 10.99
C ASP A 124 -9.33 1.24 11.09
N ASP A 125 -10.25 1.39 10.14
CA ASP A 125 -11.51 0.65 10.14
C ASP A 125 -11.27 -0.82 9.79
N ARG A 126 -10.40 -1.11 8.80
CA ARG A 126 -9.98 -2.48 8.50
C ARG A 126 -9.27 -3.12 9.70
N LEU A 127 -8.40 -2.38 10.37
CA LEU A 127 -7.68 -2.84 11.57
C LEU A 127 -8.64 -3.21 12.71
N LYS A 128 -9.69 -2.40 12.94
CA LYS A 128 -10.70 -2.63 13.99
C LYS A 128 -11.66 -3.76 13.64
N ASN A 129 -12.15 -3.81 12.39
CA ASN A 129 -13.27 -4.67 12.01
C ASN A 129 -12.86 -6.10 11.63
N LEU A 130 -11.62 -6.33 11.16
CA LEU A 130 -11.12 -7.68 10.85
C LEU A 130 -10.49 -8.40 12.05
N GLY A 131 -10.76 -7.92 13.28
CA GLY A 131 -10.28 -8.55 14.52
C GLY A 131 -8.76 -8.60 14.66
N GLY A 132 -8.04 -7.72 13.96
CA GLY A 132 -6.59 -7.73 13.95
C GLY A 132 -5.98 -9.02 13.39
N GLY A 133 -6.53 -9.57 12.29
CA GLY A 133 -5.98 -10.70 11.55
C GLY A 133 -4.52 -10.51 11.07
N GLY A 134 -4.10 -11.23 10.02
CA GLY A 134 -2.70 -11.23 9.53
C GLY A 134 -2.08 -9.83 9.39
N TYR A 135 -2.85 -8.85 8.90
CA TYR A 135 -2.42 -7.47 8.73
C TYR A 135 -2.02 -6.75 10.03
N PHE A 136 -2.79 -6.92 11.12
CA PHE A 136 -2.43 -6.30 12.40
C PHE A 136 -1.20 -6.96 13.02
N LYS A 137 -1.06 -8.28 12.84
CA LYS A 137 0.14 -9.00 13.28
C LYS A 137 1.38 -8.51 12.54
N GLU A 138 1.31 -8.33 11.22
CA GLU A 138 2.40 -7.76 10.42
C GLU A 138 2.76 -6.33 10.89
N LEU A 139 1.75 -5.49 11.13
CA LEU A 139 1.95 -4.13 11.65
C LEU A 139 2.68 -4.15 13.01
N LEU A 140 2.25 -5.03 13.93
CA LEU A 140 2.92 -5.19 15.23
C LEU A 140 4.37 -5.67 15.08
N GLU A 141 4.64 -6.56 14.13
CA GLU A 141 5.98 -7.07 13.86
C GLU A 141 6.91 -5.97 13.32
N ARG A 142 6.44 -5.15 12.37
CA ARG A 142 7.19 -3.97 11.91
C ARG A 142 7.48 -2.98 13.05
N ILE A 143 6.50 -2.70 13.90
CA ILE A 143 6.70 -1.82 15.07
C ILE A 143 7.75 -2.41 16.02
N ARG A 144 7.74 -3.74 16.24
CA ARG A 144 8.73 -4.41 17.09
C ARG A 144 10.12 -4.33 16.50
N ASP A 145 10.28 -4.52 15.19
CA ASP A 145 11.55 -4.43 14.50
C ASP A 145 12.14 -3.01 14.57
N ILE A 146 11.32 -1.98 14.31
CA ILE A 146 11.70 -0.57 14.49
C ILE A 146 12.19 -0.33 15.93
N ARG A 147 11.44 -0.77 16.94
CA ARG A 147 11.84 -0.63 18.35
C ARG A 147 13.10 -1.43 18.70
N ALA A 148 13.32 -2.58 18.07
CA ALA A 148 14.52 -3.37 18.28
C ALA A 148 15.75 -2.62 17.76
N SER A 149 15.66 -1.99 16.59
CA SER A 149 16.72 -1.14 16.05
C SER A 149 17.01 0.08 16.94
N GLU A 150 15.98 0.74 17.48
CA GLU A 150 16.14 1.83 18.46
C GLU A 150 16.83 1.35 19.74
N LYS A 151 16.41 0.21 20.30
CA LYS A 151 17.02 -0.35 21.52
C LYS A 151 18.49 -0.76 21.32
N VAL A 152 18.84 -1.23 20.12
CA VAL A 152 20.22 -1.51 19.76
C VAL A 152 21.03 -0.21 19.67
N PHE A 153 20.47 0.82 19.04
CA PHE A 153 21.08 2.15 19.00
C PHE A 153 21.31 2.74 20.41
N TYR A 154 20.30 2.70 21.29
CA TYR A 154 20.45 3.18 22.67
C TYR A 154 21.52 2.42 23.46
N ARG A 155 21.66 1.09 23.27
CA ARG A 155 22.74 0.32 23.90
C ARG A 155 24.12 0.75 23.42
N GLN A 156 24.29 0.98 22.12
CA GLN A 156 25.57 1.45 21.56
C GLN A 156 25.96 2.84 22.12
N VAL A 157 24.99 3.74 22.26
CA VAL A 157 25.23 5.06 22.86
C VAL A 157 25.69 4.95 24.32
N LEU A 158 25.04 4.09 25.12
CA LEU A 158 25.43 3.86 26.51
C LEU A 158 26.80 3.19 26.63
N GLU A 159 27.13 2.25 25.74
CA GLU A 159 28.47 1.67 25.69
C GLU A 159 29.50 2.76 25.39
N MET A 160 29.32 3.57 24.35
CA MET A 160 30.24 4.66 24.00
C MET A 160 30.49 5.63 25.16
N ASP A 161 29.43 5.98 25.90
CA ASP A 161 29.54 6.83 27.09
C ASP A 161 30.32 6.14 28.22
N SER A 162 30.11 4.84 28.46
CA SER A 162 30.93 4.05 29.40
C SER A 162 32.40 4.06 29.01
N TRP A 163 32.72 3.79 27.74
CA TRP A 163 34.08 3.81 27.21
C TRP A 163 34.76 5.18 27.41
N TYR A 164 34.03 6.27 27.20
CA TYR A 164 34.57 7.62 27.40
C TYR A 164 34.89 7.91 28.87
N ARG A 165 34.02 7.48 29.81
CA ARG A 165 34.27 7.60 31.25
C ARG A 165 35.50 6.79 31.67
N ASP A 166 35.66 5.58 31.16
CA ASP A 166 36.80 4.73 31.48
C ASP A 166 38.12 5.35 30.99
N ILE A 167 38.14 5.92 29.77
CA ILE A 167 39.31 6.63 29.24
C ILE A 167 39.67 7.85 30.10
N LEU A 168 38.67 8.65 30.50
CA LEU A 168 38.89 9.82 31.38
C LEU A 168 39.48 9.42 32.75
N ILE A 169 38.98 8.33 33.33
CA ILE A 169 39.50 7.80 34.60
C ILE A 169 40.96 7.39 34.43
N LEU A 170 41.29 6.65 33.36
CA LEU A 170 42.65 6.20 33.09
C LEU A 170 43.62 7.37 32.84
N GLN A 171 43.17 8.44 32.19
CA GLN A 171 43.96 9.65 31.99
C GLN A 171 44.25 10.36 33.33
N ASN A 172 43.26 10.48 34.21
CA ASN A 172 43.44 11.10 35.53
C ASN A 172 44.38 10.30 36.44
N VAL A 173 44.29 8.97 36.45
CA VAL A 173 45.22 8.11 37.21
C VAL A 173 46.66 8.31 36.71
N ARG A 174 46.86 8.26 35.39
CA ARG A 174 48.19 8.45 34.78
C ARG A 174 48.79 9.84 35.07
N GLN A 175 47.98 10.89 35.15
CA GLN A 175 48.45 12.24 35.51
C GLN A 175 48.88 12.36 36.98
N ASN A 176 48.25 11.60 37.88
CA ASN A 176 48.59 11.62 39.30
C ASN A 176 49.83 10.77 39.62
N GLU A 177 50.05 9.65 38.91
CA GLU A 177 51.26 8.83 39.06
C GLU A 177 52.52 9.55 38.58
N ASN A 178 52.42 10.39 37.55
CA ASN A 178 53.56 11.20 37.04
C ASN A 178 53.86 12.46 37.89
N ARG A 179 53.08 12.72 38.95
CA ARG A 179 53.25 13.86 39.86
C ARG A 179 53.88 13.50 41.21
N LEU A 180 54.12 12.22 41.46
CA LEU A 180 54.85 11.67 42.62
C LEU A 180 56.28 11.32 42.23
#